data_AF-A0A1B9L1K0-F1
#
_entry.id   AF-A0A1B9L1K0-F1
#
_cell.length_a   1.000
_cell.length_b   1.000
_cell.length_c   1.000
_cell.angle_alpha   90.00
_cell.angle_beta   90.00
_cell.angle_gamma   90.00
#
_symmetry.space_group_name_H-M   'P 1'
#
loop_
_entity.id
_entity.type
_entity.pdbx_description
1 polymer ?
#
loop_
_entity_poly.entity_id
_entity_poly.type
_entity_poly.pdbx_seq_one_letter_code
_entity_poly.pdbx_strand_id
1 'polypeptide(L)'
;MNAEITRGEHAEIRNKQGRPVGQVINDIENSRPSDILVQDDGRWVVLGPNGRAHIIEPDGEIVTSLVNDRKNTIDRIKRGRWARPNSEKLQEFRDKFSKYFKR
;
A
#
# COMPACT_ATOMS: atom_id res chain seq x y z
N MET A 1 -10.57 -8.77 -12.36
CA MET A 1 -9.90 -7.82 -13.26
C MET A 1 -8.61 -7.39 -12.59
N ASN A 2 -7.49 -7.38 -13.31
CA ASN A 2 -6.19 -6.95 -12.75
C ASN A 2 -6.15 -5.42 -12.72
N ALA A 3 -5.76 -4.83 -11.59
CA ALA A 3 -5.54 -3.40 -11.47
C ALA A 3 -4.18 -3.01 -12.05
N GLU A 4 -4.14 -1.82 -12.63
CA GLU A 4 -2.90 -1.15 -12.97
C GLU A 4 -2.55 -0.15 -11.88
N ILE A 5 -1.30 -0.22 -11.40
CA ILE A 5 -0.74 0.82 -10.57
C ILE A 5 -0.56 2.06 -11.44
N THR A 6 -1.48 2.99 -11.27
CA THR A 6 -1.42 4.31 -11.90
C THR A 6 -0.87 5.33 -10.92
N ARG A 7 -0.27 6.38 -11.48
CA ARG A 7 0.15 7.54 -10.71
C ARG A 7 -0.93 8.60 -10.90
N GLY A 8 -1.61 8.97 -9.81
CA GLY A 8 -2.51 10.12 -9.83
C GLY A 8 -1.80 11.41 -10.19
N GLU A 9 -2.55 12.44 -10.56
CA GLU A 9 -2.04 13.79 -10.86
C GLU A 9 -1.12 14.33 -9.74
N HIS A 10 -1.42 13.96 -8.49
CA HIS A 10 -0.61 14.34 -7.34
C HIS A 10 0.70 13.55 -7.17
N ALA A 11 0.88 12.39 -7.80
CA ALA A 11 2.05 11.53 -7.61
C ALA A 11 3.31 12.10 -8.31
N GLU A 12 3.15 12.79 -9.43
CA GLU A 12 4.27 13.49 -10.11
C GLU A 12 4.77 14.67 -9.28
N ILE A 13 3.85 15.45 -8.70
CA ILE A 13 4.17 16.57 -7.80
C ILE A 13 4.89 16.06 -6.54
N ARG A 14 4.47 14.91 -6.01
CA ARG A 14 5.00 14.32 -4.78
C ARG A 14 6.36 13.62 -4.93
N ASN A 15 6.70 13.11 -6.11
CA ASN A 15 8.06 12.59 -6.39
C ASN A 15 9.11 13.71 -6.18
N LYS A 16 8.79 14.94 -6.62
CA LYS A 16 9.63 16.13 -6.40
C LYS A 16 9.74 16.55 -4.92
N GLN A 17 8.90 16.01 -4.02
CA GLN A 17 8.94 16.27 -2.58
C GLN A 17 9.70 15.18 -1.78
N GLY A 18 10.46 14.30 -2.44
CA GLY A 18 11.23 13.24 -1.79
C GLY A 18 10.40 12.05 -1.30
N ARG A 19 9.15 11.90 -1.75
CA ARG A 19 8.30 10.75 -1.39
C ARG A 19 8.68 9.53 -2.26
N PRO A 20 8.86 8.33 -1.67
CA PRO A 20 9.41 7.16 -2.35
C PRO A 20 8.37 6.41 -3.21
N VAL A 21 7.65 7.13 -4.09
CA VAL A 21 6.58 6.58 -4.93
C VAL A 21 7.12 5.55 -5.93
N GLY A 22 8.37 5.68 -6.36
CA GLY A 22 9.00 4.73 -7.29
C GLY A 22 9.18 3.31 -6.75
N GLN A 23 9.04 3.10 -5.42
CA GLN A 23 9.24 1.79 -4.78
C GLN A 23 7.96 0.97 -4.62
N VAL A 24 6.78 1.54 -4.95
CA VAL A 24 5.48 0.90 -4.71
C VAL A 24 5.40 -0.49 -5.35
N ILE A 25 5.78 -0.62 -6.63
CA ILE A 25 5.67 -1.90 -7.35
C ILE A 25 6.58 -2.96 -6.70
N ASN A 26 7.83 -2.59 -6.40
CA ASN A 26 8.77 -3.48 -5.72
C ASN A 26 8.22 -3.94 -4.36
N ASP A 27 7.60 -3.05 -3.60
CA ASP A 27 7.10 -3.38 -2.28
C ASP A 27 5.81 -4.20 -2.34
N ILE A 28 4.95 -3.99 -3.35
CA ILE A 28 3.80 -4.88 -3.62
C ILE A 28 4.31 -6.28 -3.95
N GLU A 29 5.24 -6.40 -4.89
CA GLU A 29 5.79 -7.68 -5.35
C GLU A 29 6.39 -8.52 -4.20
N ASN A 30 7.09 -7.86 -3.28
CA ASN A 30 7.77 -8.51 -2.16
C ASN A 30 6.94 -8.56 -0.86
N SER A 31 5.71 -8.03 -0.87
CA SER A 31 4.88 -7.94 0.32
C SER A 31 4.43 -9.31 0.83
N ARG A 32 4.43 -9.48 2.15
CA ARG A 32 3.81 -10.61 2.84
C ARG A 32 2.40 -10.23 3.28
N PRO A 33 1.53 -11.21 3.63
CA PRO A 33 0.22 -10.92 4.20
C PRO A 33 0.24 -9.95 5.40
N SER A 34 1.29 -9.99 6.21
CA SER A 34 1.48 -9.11 7.37
C SER A 34 1.77 -7.66 7.01
N ASP A 35 2.21 -7.42 5.78
CA ASP A 35 2.63 -6.11 5.27
C ASP A 35 1.48 -5.39 4.57
N ILE A 36 0.34 -6.08 4.38
CA ILE A 36 -0.87 -5.52 3.81
C ILE A 36 -1.82 -5.13 4.94
N LEU A 37 -2.22 -3.86 4.94
CA LEU A 37 -3.25 -3.31 5.83
C LEU A 37 -4.30 -2.58 4.97
N VAL A 38 -5.41 -2.22 5.61
CA VAL A 38 -6.48 -1.44 5.00
C VAL A 38 -6.79 -0.24 5.90
N GLN A 39 -6.99 0.93 5.30
CA GLN A 39 -7.51 2.09 6.01
C GLN A 39 -9.01 1.92 6.32
N ASP A 40 -9.52 2.71 7.26
CA ASP A 40 -10.95 2.81 7.57
C ASP A 40 -11.81 3.21 6.37
N ASP A 41 -11.27 3.99 5.44
CA ASP A 41 -11.89 4.39 4.17
C ASP A 41 -11.76 3.36 3.02
N GLY A 42 -11.16 2.19 3.29
CA GLY A 42 -11.02 1.11 2.32
C GLY A 42 -9.77 1.14 1.45
N ARG A 43 -8.92 2.18 1.57
CA ARG A 43 -7.62 2.23 0.86
C ARG A 43 -6.66 1.16 1.34
N TRP A 44 -5.86 0.64 0.43
CA TRP A 44 -4.80 -0.31 0.76
C TRP A 44 -3.59 0.42 1.34
N VAL A 45 -2.96 -0.23 2.31
CA VAL A 45 -1.67 0.18 2.86
C VAL A 45 -0.68 -0.96 2.66
N VAL A 46 0.38 -0.70 1.90
CA VAL A 46 1.47 -1.66 1.70
C VAL A 46 2.69 -1.17 2.47
N LEU A 47 3.13 -1.97 3.45
CA LEU A 47 4.31 -1.70 4.25
C LEU A 47 5.55 -2.19 3.52
N GLY A 48 6.56 -1.33 3.46
CA GLY A 48 7.86 -1.59 2.87
C GLY A 48 9.01 -1.43 3.87
N PRO A 49 10.24 -1.76 3.44
CA PRO A 49 11.44 -1.57 4.26
C PRO A 49 11.62 -0.14 4.76
N ASN A 50 12.40 0.02 5.83
CA ASN A 50 12.73 1.32 6.44
C ASN A 50 11.50 2.14 6.88
N GLY A 51 10.44 1.44 7.28
CA GLY A 51 9.19 2.07 7.69
C GLY A 51 8.45 2.73 6.54
N ARG A 52 8.66 2.32 5.29
CA ARG A 52 7.88 2.87 4.17
C ARG A 52 6.44 2.36 4.23
N ALA A 53 5.49 3.22 3.87
CA ALA A 53 4.10 2.84 3.69
C ALA A 53 3.56 3.49 2.41
N HIS A 54 2.86 2.69 1.60
CA HIS A 54 2.20 3.11 0.38
C HIS A 54 0.70 3.09 0.59
N ILE A 55 0.04 4.23 0.32
CA ILE A 55 -1.41 4.35 0.33
C ILE A 55 -1.89 4.28 -1.10
N ILE A 56 -2.78 3.32 -1.37
CA ILE A 56 -3.25 3.00 -2.71
C ILE A 56 -4.77 2.97 -2.67
N GLU A 57 -5.42 3.65 -3.62
CA GLU A 57 -6.87 3.58 -3.78
C GLU A 57 -7.32 2.14 -4.07
N PRO A 58 -8.58 1.78 -3.77
CA PRO A 58 -9.09 0.44 -4.05
C PRO A 58 -8.95 0.02 -5.50
N ASP A 59 -8.92 0.95 -6.46
CA ASP A 59 -8.77 0.69 -7.89
C ASP A 59 -7.32 0.51 -8.37
N GLY A 60 -6.33 0.85 -7.54
CA GLY A 60 -4.90 0.74 -7.85
C GLY A 60 -4.18 2.08 -8.02
N GLU A 61 -4.86 3.22 -7.96
CA GLU A 61 -4.19 4.52 -8.02
C GLU A 61 -3.32 4.76 -6.78
N ILE A 62 -2.05 5.13 -6.96
CA ILE A 62 -1.20 5.49 -5.83
C ILE A 62 -1.59 6.87 -5.32
N VAL A 63 -2.18 6.90 -4.12
CA VAL A 63 -2.41 8.15 -3.39
C VAL A 63 -1.07 8.72 -2.97
N THR A 64 -0.29 8.02 -2.15
CA THR A 64 0.99 8.56 -1.66
C THR A 64 1.90 7.46 -1.13
N SER A 65 3.17 7.81 -0.93
CA SER A 65 4.12 7.03 -0.14
C SER A 65 4.68 7.89 0.97
N LEU A 66 4.86 7.35 2.17
CA LEU A 66 5.36 8.07 3.33
C LEU A 66 6.30 7.19 4.17
N VAL A 67 7.12 7.83 5.00
CA VAL A 67 7.81 7.16 6.09
C VAL A 67 6.87 7.10 7.29
N ASN A 68 6.56 5.89 7.72
CA ASN A 68 5.71 5.52 8.84
C ASN A 68 6.36 4.34 9.56
N ASP A 69 7.20 4.64 10.55
CA ASP A 69 7.93 3.63 11.31
C ASP A 69 7.00 2.59 11.98
N ARG A 70 7.62 1.54 12.54
CA ARG A 70 6.90 0.45 13.20
C ARG A 70 6.03 0.94 14.35
N LYS A 71 6.49 1.93 15.13
CA LYS A 71 5.74 2.46 16.28
C LYS A 71 4.46 3.16 15.81
N ASN A 72 4.56 3.98 14.78
CA ASN A 72 3.43 4.67 14.17
C ASN A 72 2.47 3.70 13.50
N THR A 73 2.98 2.65 12.86
CA THR A 73 2.14 1.57 12.30
C THR A 73 1.30 0.91 13.39
N ILE A 74 1.93 0.53 14.52
CA ILE A 74 1.23 -0.09 15.65
C ILE A 74 0.20 0.87 16.25
N ASP A 75 0.54 2.16 16.41
CA ASP A 75 -0.38 3.17 16.93
C ASP A 75 -1.62 3.33 16.03
N ARG A 76 -1.42 3.40 14.71
CA ARG A 76 -2.52 3.47 13.73
C ARG A 76 -3.43 2.26 13.80
N ILE A 77 -2.87 1.07 13.96
CA ILE A 77 -3.65 -0.17 14.14
C ILE A 77 -4.45 -0.12 15.45
N LYS A 78 -3.80 0.25 16.56
CA LYS A 78 -4.46 0.37 17.87
C LYS A 78 -5.60 1.39 17.87
N ARG A 79 -5.46 2.48 17.12
CA ARG A 79 -6.47 3.53 16.97
C ARG A 79 -7.54 3.21 15.93
N GLY A 80 -7.51 2.01 15.33
CA GLY A 80 -8.48 1.59 14.31
C GLY A 80 -8.36 2.33 12.97
N ARG A 81 -7.31 3.13 12.77
CA ARG A 81 -7.09 3.84 11.50
C ARG A 81 -6.65 2.89 10.39
N TRP A 82 -5.87 1.88 10.76
CA TRP A 82 -5.44 0.79 9.88
C TRP A 82 -5.88 -0.54 10.48
N ALA A 83 -6.24 -1.50 9.63
CA ALA A 83 -6.65 -2.84 10.04
C ALA A 83 -5.90 -3.91 9.24
N ARG A 84 -5.69 -5.06 9.88
CA ARG A 84 -5.25 -6.28 9.19
C ARG A 84 -6.44 -6.78 8.34
N PRO A 85 -6.28 -6.98 7.02
CA PRO A 85 -7.33 -7.58 6.20
C PRO A 85 -7.60 -9.02 6.65
N ASN A 86 -8.83 -9.48 6.48
CA ASN A 86 -9.15 -10.90 6.58
C ASN A 86 -8.64 -11.66 5.33
N SER A 87 -8.80 -12.98 5.30
CA SER A 87 -8.33 -13.82 4.19
C SER A 87 -8.97 -13.46 2.85
N GLU A 88 -10.26 -13.15 2.83
CA GLU A 88 -11.00 -12.74 1.62
C GLU A 88 -10.44 -11.46 1.03
N LYS A 89 -10.26 -10.44 1.87
CA LYS A 89 -9.75 -9.13 1.48
C LYS A 89 -8.28 -9.23 1.08
N LEU A 90 -7.50 -10.11 1.71
CA LEU A 90 -6.15 -10.40 1.28
C LEU A 90 -6.11 -11.09 -0.10
N GLN A 91 -7.05 -12.00 -0.36
CA GLN A 91 -7.19 -12.63 -1.69
C GLN A 91 -7.59 -11.59 -2.74
N GLU A 92 -8.53 -10.70 -2.41
CA GLU A 92 -8.90 -9.57 -3.28
C GLU A 92 -7.67 -8.72 -3.65
N PHE A 93 -6.82 -8.39 -2.68
CA PHE A 93 -5.57 -7.67 -2.93
C PHE A 93 -4.66 -8.46 -3.88
N ARG A 94 -4.45 -9.75 -3.63
CA ARG A 94 -3.60 -10.62 -4.47
C ARG A 94 -4.11 -10.74 -5.89
N ASP A 95 -5.40 -10.95 -6.07
CA ASP A 95 -6.02 -11.07 -7.39
C ASP A 95 -5.91 -9.75 -8.15
N LYS A 96 -6.19 -8.65 -7.47
CA LYS A 96 -6.14 -7.30 -8.02
C LYS A 96 -4.74 -6.93 -8.48
N PHE A 97 -3.72 -7.20 -7.68
CA PHE A 97 -2.32 -6.88 -7.99
C PHE A 97 -1.53 -8.08 -8.55
N SER A 98 -2.22 -9.14 -9.00
CA SER A 98 -1.63 -10.41 -9.43
C SER A 98 -0.54 -10.25 -10.49
N LYS A 99 -0.65 -9.25 -11.37
CA LYS A 99 0.34 -8.95 -12.42
C LYS A 99 1.72 -8.52 -11.89
N TYR A 100 1.80 -8.13 -10.63
CA TYR A 100 3.03 -7.69 -9.97
C TYR A 100 3.66 -8.78 -9.09
N PHE A 101 2.92 -9.84 -8.76
CA PHE A 101 3.49 -10.99 -8.07
C PHE A 101 4.15 -11.91 -9.09
N LYS A 102 5.41 -12.27 -8.85
CA LYS A 102 6.05 -13.34 -9.62
C LYS A 102 5.29 -14.66 -9.37
N ARG A 103 5.08 -15.42 -10.46
CA ARG A 103 4.57 -16.79 -10.40
C ARG A 103 5.57 -17.72 -9.74
#